data_AF-A0A7V8WU69-F1
#
_entry.id   AF-A0A7V8WU69-F1
#
_cell.length_a   1.000
_cell.length_b   1.000
_cell.length_c   1.000
_cell.angle_alpha   90.00
_cell.angle_beta   90.00
_cell.angle_gamma   90.00
#
_symmetry.space_group_name_H-M   'P 1'
#
loop_
_entity.id
_entity.type
_entity.pdbx_description
1 polymer ?
#
loop_
_entity_poly.entity_id
_entity_poly.type
_entity_poly.pdbx_seq_one_letter_code
_entity_poly.pdbx_strand_id
1 'polypeptide(L)'
;MPDVSEPPLPPERAEVTDAVRVQILATEHWSLLATRSMTWNEMFSRASMYLTVLSAAVVALALVAQATDFDGNFRVFALLLLPVLLILGLGTQIRLGDARGEDVVLVIGMNRLRHAYLELAPELEPYFVTGHHDDEAGIALTYVTPDA
;
A
#
# COMPACT_ATOMS: atom_id res chain seq x y z
N MET A 1 -14.30 30.81 57.12
CA MET A 1 -14.20 30.52 55.68
C MET A 1 -13.55 29.16 55.54
N PRO A 2 -14.12 28.19 54.81
CA PRO A 2 -13.41 26.96 54.52
C PRO A 2 -12.19 27.29 53.64
N ASP A 3 -11.04 26.75 54.03
CA ASP A 3 -9.80 26.80 53.26
C ASP A 3 -10.03 26.06 51.93
N VAL A 4 -10.17 26.81 50.85
CA VAL A 4 -10.21 26.26 49.49
C VAL A 4 -8.75 26.04 49.10
N SER A 5 -8.16 24.98 49.62
CA SER A 5 -6.82 24.54 49.23
C SER A 5 -6.88 24.22 47.73
N GLU A 6 -6.17 25.03 46.93
CA GLU A 6 -6.06 24.85 45.49
C GLU A 6 -5.60 23.41 45.20
N PRO A 7 -6.28 22.64 44.33
CA PRO A 7 -5.89 21.27 44.07
C PRO A 7 -4.44 21.24 43.57
N PRO A 8 -3.61 20.30 44.03
CA PRO A 8 -2.21 20.24 43.66
C PRO A 8 -2.12 20.20 42.14
N LEU A 9 -1.30 21.10 41.57
CA LEU A 9 -1.05 21.15 40.13
C LEU A 9 -0.69 19.74 39.67
N PRO A 10 -1.24 19.25 38.55
CA PRO A 10 -0.89 17.95 38.01
C PRO A 10 0.64 17.84 37.95
N PRO A 11 1.24 16.70 38.33
CA PRO A 11 2.68 16.54 38.25
C PRO A 11 3.13 16.94 36.85
N GLU A 12 4.13 17.81 36.79
CA GLU A 12 4.81 18.19 35.55
C GLU A 12 5.08 16.89 34.79
N ARG A 13 4.50 16.75 33.60
CA ARG A 13 4.52 15.48 32.87
C ARG A 13 5.98 15.04 32.76
N ALA A 14 6.33 13.95 33.43
CA ALA A 14 7.70 13.43 33.45
C ALA A 14 8.23 13.38 32.00
N GLU A 15 9.43 13.92 31.80
CA GLU A 15 10.03 14.00 30.47
C GLU A 15 10.08 12.61 29.83
N VAL A 16 9.54 12.50 28.61
CA VAL A 16 9.52 11.24 27.86
C VAL A 16 10.94 10.90 27.43
N THR A 17 11.46 9.77 27.94
CA THR A 17 12.79 9.27 27.62
C THR A 17 12.90 8.88 26.14
N ASP A 18 14.11 8.96 25.57
CA ASP A 18 14.34 8.61 24.16
C ASP A 18 13.95 7.16 23.85
N ALA A 19 14.14 6.24 24.80
CA ALA A 19 13.69 4.85 24.67
C ALA A 19 12.16 4.76 24.45
N VAL A 20 11.37 5.56 25.17
CA VAL A 20 9.91 5.61 25.00
C VAL A 20 9.55 6.27 23.66
N ARG A 21 10.28 7.31 23.24
CA ARG A 21 10.08 7.95 21.93
C ARG A 21 10.31 6.98 20.78
N VAL A 22 11.44 6.26 20.79
CA VAL A 22 11.76 5.23 19.80
C VAL A 22 10.71 4.13 19.79
N GLN A 23 10.22 3.69 20.95
CA GLN A 23 9.18 2.67 21.03
C GLN A 23 7.86 3.12 20.37
N ILE A 24 7.45 4.37 20.59
CA ILE A 24 6.23 4.93 19.98
C ILE A 24 6.40 5.01 18.46
N LEU A 25 7.51 5.57 17.99
CA LEU A 25 7.81 5.68 16.56
C LEU A 25 7.91 4.31 15.88
N ALA A 26 8.56 3.33 16.53
CA ALA A 26 8.65 1.96 16.05
C ALA A 26 7.28 1.30 15.93
N THR A 27 6.41 1.51 16.91
CA THR A 27 5.03 0.99 16.88
C THR A 27 4.26 1.55 15.69
N GLU A 28 4.38 2.84 15.41
CA GLU A 28 3.78 3.44 14.22
C GLU A 28 4.43 2.93 12.93
N HIS A 29 5.74 2.74 12.90
CA HIS A 29 6.41 2.18 11.72
C HIS A 29 5.89 0.77 11.38
N TRP A 30 5.69 -0.08 12.39
CA TRP A 30 5.08 -1.39 12.22
C TRP A 30 3.61 -1.31 11.77
N SER A 31 2.86 -0.31 12.25
CA SER A 31 1.47 -0.07 11.82
C SER A 31 1.40 0.26 10.32
N LEU A 32 2.31 1.11 9.82
CA LEU A 32 2.43 1.45 8.41
C LEU A 32 2.87 0.26 7.56
N LEU A 33 3.85 -0.52 8.02
CA LEU A 33 4.28 -1.75 7.34
C LEU A 33 3.15 -2.76 7.21
N ALA A 34 2.35 -2.96 8.26
CA ALA A 34 1.20 -3.85 8.24
C ALA A 34 0.14 -3.36 7.23
N THR A 35 -0.18 -2.07 7.26
CA THR A 35 -1.13 -1.45 6.32
C THR A 35 -0.64 -1.63 4.87
N ARG A 36 0.63 -1.35 4.61
CA ARG A 36 1.25 -1.53 3.29
C ARG A 36 1.13 -2.97 2.81
N SER A 37 1.43 -3.95 3.65
CA SER A 37 1.29 -5.38 3.34
C SER A 37 -0.15 -5.75 2.96
N MET A 38 -1.15 -5.20 3.65
CA MET A 38 -2.57 -5.42 3.31
C MET A 38 -2.92 -4.84 1.93
N THR A 39 -2.45 -3.63 1.62
CA THR A 39 -2.64 -3.01 0.30
C THR A 39 -2.04 -3.87 -0.82
N TRP A 40 -0.81 -4.37 -0.63
CA TRP A 40 -0.18 -5.27 -1.60
C TRP A 40 -0.94 -6.60 -1.77
N ASN A 41 -1.41 -7.19 -0.67
CA ASN A 41 -2.22 -8.41 -0.73
C ASN A 41 -3.53 -8.19 -1.50
N GLU A 42 -4.18 -7.04 -1.32
CA GLU A 42 -5.36 -6.68 -2.10
C GLU A 42 -5.03 -6.58 -3.60
N MET A 43 -3.95 -5.90 -3.96
CA MET A 43 -3.51 -5.77 -5.36
C MET A 43 -3.25 -7.14 -5.99
N PHE A 44 -2.52 -8.03 -5.31
CA PHE A 44 -2.24 -9.37 -5.80
C PHE A 44 -3.51 -10.22 -5.93
N SER A 45 -4.42 -10.13 -4.95
CA SER A 45 -5.70 -10.85 -4.98
C SER A 45 -6.54 -10.42 -6.18
N ARG A 46 -6.68 -9.11 -6.43
CA ARG A 46 -7.44 -8.56 -7.56
C ARG A 46 -6.83 -8.93 -8.91
N ALA A 47 -5.51 -8.82 -9.04
CA ALA A 47 -4.81 -9.22 -10.26
C ALA A 47 -4.99 -10.72 -10.53
N SER A 48 -4.83 -11.56 -9.50
CA SER A 48 -5.00 -13.01 -9.63
C SER A 48 -6.43 -13.38 -10.02
N MET A 49 -7.44 -12.77 -9.37
CA MET A 49 -8.85 -12.99 -9.69
C MET A 49 -9.16 -12.61 -11.15
N TYR A 50 -8.66 -11.47 -11.63
CA TYR A 50 -8.83 -11.06 -13.02
C TYR A 50 -8.18 -12.07 -13.99
N LEU A 51 -6.94 -12.50 -13.73
CA LEU A 51 -6.25 -13.47 -14.56
C LEU A 51 -6.94 -14.85 -14.57
N THR A 52 -7.50 -15.28 -13.43
CA THR A 52 -8.30 -16.51 -13.36
C THR A 52 -9.55 -16.41 -14.24
N VAL A 53 -10.32 -15.33 -14.12
CA VAL A 53 -11.53 -15.12 -14.93
C VAL A 53 -11.20 -14.98 -16.41
N LEU A 54 -10.15 -14.23 -16.75
CA LEU A 54 -9.66 -14.10 -18.12
C LEU A 54 -9.27 -15.46 -18.71
N SER A 55 -8.53 -16.27 -17.96
CA SER A 55 -8.11 -17.61 -18.40
C SER A 55 -9.32 -18.51 -18.64
N ALA A 56 -10.27 -18.55 -17.70
CA ALA A 56 -11.49 -19.32 -17.85
C ALA A 56 -12.32 -18.87 -19.06
N ALA A 57 -12.37 -17.56 -19.31
CA ALA A 57 -13.09 -17.00 -20.45
C ALA A 57 -12.43 -17.34 -21.79
N VAL A 58 -11.09 -17.34 -21.88
CA VAL A 58 -10.37 -17.79 -23.07
C VAL A 58 -10.66 -19.26 -23.36
N VAL A 59 -10.67 -20.11 -22.33
CA VAL A 59 -11.04 -21.53 -22.47
C VAL A 59 -12.49 -21.66 -22.95
N ALA A 60 -13.43 -20.92 -22.35
CA ALA A 60 -14.82 -20.93 -22.76
C ALA A 60 -15.00 -20.49 -24.24
N LEU A 61 -14.32 -19.43 -24.67
CA LEU A 61 -14.32 -18.98 -26.06
C LEU A 61 -13.80 -20.07 -27.00
N ALA A 62 -12.71 -20.75 -26.64
CA ALA A 62 -12.15 -21.83 -27.46
C ALA A 62 -13.10 -23.03 -27.58
N LEU A 63 -13.80 -23.40 -26.52
CA LEU A 63 -14.79 -24.49 -26.53
C LEU A 63 -16.02 -24.13 -27.37
N VAL A 64 -16.56 -22.92 -27.21
CA VAL A 64 -17.72 -22.45 -27.98
C VAL A 64 -17.36 -22.34 -29.46
N ALA A 65 -16.18 -21.82 -29.79
CA ALA A 65 -15.69 -21.76 -31.17
C ALA A 65 -15.65 -23.13 -31.84
N GLN A 66 -15.14 -24.15 -31.15
CA GLN A 66 -15.10 -25.53 -31.65
C GLN A 66 -16.50 -26.13 -31.82
N ALA A 67 -17.47 -25.78 -30.97
CA ALA A 67 -18.82 -26.32 -31.04
C ALA A 67 -19.69 -25.66 -32.13
N THR A 68 -19.30 -24.50 -32.63
CA THR A 68 -20.12 -23.65 -33.52
C THR A 68 -19.44 -23.35 -34.86
N ASP A 69 -18.26 -23.92 -35.12
CA ASP A 69 -17.46 -23.66 -36.32
C ASP A 69 -17.26 -22.17 -36.61
N PHE A 70 -17.11 -21.35 -35.55
CA PHE A 70 -16.98 -19.89 -35.63
C PHE A 70 -18.13 -19.16 -36.35
N ASP A 71 -19.34 -19.71 -36.26
CA ASP A 71 -20.55 -19.14 -36.86
C ASP A 71 -21.03 -17.83 -36.17
N GLY A 72 -22.26 -17.40 -36.49
CA GLY A 72 -22.89 -16.24 -35.87
C GLY A 72 -23.09 -16.37 -34.35
N ASN A 73 -23.32 -17.58 -33.83
CA ASN A 73 -23.54 -17.83 -32.40
C ASN A 73 -22.25 -17.61 -31.61
N PHE A 74 -21.10 -18.03 -32.14
CA PHE A 74 -19.79 -17.71 -31.55
C PHE A 74 -19.60 -16.19 -31.42
N ARG A 75 -19.92 -15.42 -32.47
CA ARG A 75 -19.78 -13.96 -32.46
C ARG A 75 -20.66 -13.32 -31.40
N VAL A 76 -21.91 -13.76 -31.27
CA VAL A 76 -22.82 -13.26 -30.22
C VAL A 76 -22.26 -13.58 -28.83
N PHE A 77 -21.79 -14.81 -28.59
CA PHE A 77 -21.20 -15.19 -27.32
C PHE A 77 -19.96 -14.34 -26.99
N ALA A 78 -19.05 -14.15 -27.94
CA ALA A 78 -17.87 -13.32 -27.76
C ALA A 78 -18.23 -11.85 -27.51
N LEU A 79 -19.21 -11.30 -28.25
CA LEU A 79 -19.71 -9.93 -28.07
C LEU A 79 -20.39 -9.72 -26.72
N LEU A 80 -20.88 -10.76 -26.07
CA LEU A 80 -21.42 -10.68 -24.70
C LEU A 80 -20.30 -10.82 -23.65
N LEU A 81 -19.39 -11.77 -23.84
CA LEU A 81 -18.35 -12.10 -22.86
C LEU A 81 -17.24 -11.06 -22.80
N LEU A 82 -16.74 -10.59 -23.95
CA LEU A 82 -15.60 -9.68 -24.02
C LEU A 82 -15.85 -8.32 -23.35
N PRO A 83 -17.02 -7.66 -23.50
CA PRO A 83 -17.30 -6.42 -22.77
C PRO A 83 -17.33 -6.61 -21.26
N VAL A 84 -17.84 -7.74 -20.77
CA VAL A 84 -17.86 -8.04 -19.33
C VAL A 84 -16.43 -8.19 -18.81
N LEU A 85 -15.56 -8.91 -19.53
CA LEU A 85 -14.15 -9.02 -19.18
C LEU A 85 -13.42 -7.68 -19.23
N LEU A 86 -13.76 -6.83 -20.21
CA LEU A 86 -13.18 -5.50 -20.33
C LEU A 86 -13.54 -4.64 -19.11
N ILE A 87 -14.81 -4.61 -18.72
CA ILE A 87 -15.27 -3.87 -17.52
C ILE A 87 -14.57 -4.39 -16.27
N LEU A 88 -14.46 -5.72 -16.11
CA LEU A 88 -13.76 -6.32 -14.98
C LEU A 88 -12.27 -5.93 -14.95
N GLY A 89 -11.61 -5.96 -16.11
CA GLY A 89 -10.22 -5.55 -16.26
C GLY A 89 -9.99 -4.07 -15.93
N LEU A 90 -10.86 -3.19 -16.43
CA LEU A 90 -10.80 -1.75 -16.13
C LEU A 90 -11.02 -1.49 -14.63
N GLY A 91 -12.00 -2.14 -14.01
CA GLY A 91 -12.23 -2.02 -12.56
C GLY A 91 -11.02 -2.48 -11.73
N THR A 92 -10.35 -3.54 -12.18
CA THR A 92 -9.11 -4.02 -11.55
C THR A 92 -8.00 -2.98 -11.68
N GLN A 93 -7.82 -2.41 -12.87
CA GLN A 93 -6.78 -1.40 -13.12
C GLN A 93 -7.00 -0.11 -12.33
N ILE A 94 -8.24 0.38 -12.22
CA ILE A 94 -8.56 1.56 -11.42
C ILE A 94 -8.15 1.33 -9.96
N ARG A 95 -8.58 0.22 -9.37
CA ARG A 95 -8.27 -0.07 -7.97
C ARG A 95 -6.77 -0.29 -7.73
N LEU A 96 -6.06 -0.90 -8.67
CA LEU A 96 -4.60 -1.00 -8.62
C LEU A 96 -3.93 0.38 -8.68
N GLY A 97 -4.49 1.31 -9.45
CA GLY A 97 -4.05 2.71 -9.49
C GLY A 97 -4.22 3.40 -8.13
N ASP A 98 -5.41 3.28 -7.53
CA ASP A 98 -5.69 3.86 -6.20
C ASP A 98 -4.75 3.28 -5.13
N ALA A 99 -4.56 1.95 -5.14
CA ALA A 99 -3.69 1.26 -4.19
C ALA A 99 -2.21 1.67 -4.34
N ARG A 100 -1.74 1.98 -5.55
CA ARG A 100 -0.38 2.55 -5.75
C ARG A 100 -0.27 3.94 -5.11
N GLY A 101 -1.32 4.77 -5.21
CA GLY A 101 -1.35 6.07 -4.55
C GLY A 101 -1.31 5.94 -3.02
N GLU A 102 -2.08 5.01 -2.46
CA GLU A 102 -2.04 4.66 -1.03
C GLU A 102 -0.63 4.21 -0.60
N ASP A 103 0.05 3.37 -1.40
CA ASP A 103 1.41 2.91 -1.12
C ASP A 103 2.43 4.07 -1.02
N VAL A 104 2.33 5.07 -1.91
CA VAL A 104 3.21 6.25 -1.88
C VAL A 104 3.01 7.06 -0.60
N VAL A 105 1.76 7.28 -0.17
CA VAL A 105 1.46 8.00 1.07
C VAL A 105 2.05 7.26 2.29
N LEU A 106 1.96 5.93 2.30
CA LEU A 106 2.57 5.12 3.36
C LEU A 106 4.10 5.26 3.37
N VAL A 107 4.75 5.26 2.20
CA VAL A 107 6.21 5.46 2.09
C VAL A 107 6.63 6.84 2.61
N ILE A 108 5.88 7.91 2.30
CA ILE A 108 6.15 9.24 2.86
C ILE A 108 6.08 9.20 4.39
N GLY A 109 5.03 8.59 4.97
CA GLY A 109 4.91 8.42 6.41
C GLY A 109 6.11 7.67 7.02
N MET A 110 6.56 6.61 6.35
CA MET A 110 7.74 5.85 6.77
C MET A 110 9.03 6.69 6.68
N ASN A 111 9.19 7.53 5.65
CA ASN A 111 10.35 8.40 5.50
C ASN A 111 10.45 9.41 6.66
N ARG A 112 9.31 9.99 7.09
CA ARG A 112 9.26 10.87 8.27
C ARG A 112 9.70 10.16 9.55
N LEU A 113 9.23 8.92 9.76
CA LEU A 113 9.64 8.13 10.92
C LEU A 113 11.14 7.82 10.89
N ARG A 114 11.69 7.51 9.70
CA ARG A 114 13.13 7.31 9.53
C ARG A 114 13.92 8.58 9.83
N HIS A 115 13.43 9.74 9.40
CA HIS A 115 14.03 11.02 9.76
C HIS A 115 14.06 11.22 11.28
N ALA A 116 12.95 10.96 11.97
CA ALA A 116 12.87 11.07 13.42
C ALA A 116 13.82 10.09 14.15
N TYR A 117 14.08 8.91 13.59
CA TYR A 117 15.11 8.01 14.13
C TYR A 117 16.51 8.59 13.99
N LEU A 118 16.82 9.24 12.86
CA LEU A 118 18.12 9.87 12.62
C LEU A 118 18.32 11.14 13.45
N GLU A 119 17.25 11.86 13.81
CA GLU A 119 17.35 12.94 14.79
C GLU A 119 17.77 12.43 16.18
N LEU A 120 17.38 11.21 16.55
CA LEU A 120 17.73 10.58 17.82
C LEU A 120 19.12 9.90 17.79
N ALA A 121 19.50 9.29 16.65
CA ALA A 121 20.76 8.58 16.47
C ALA A 121 21.36 8.84 15.08
N PRO A 122 22.01 10.01 14.88
CA PRO A 122 22.53 10.43 13.57
C PRO A 122 23.59 9.48 13.00
N GLU A 123 24.36 8.80 13.86
CA GLU A 123 25.38 7.84 13.46
C GLU A 123 24.84 6.63 12.68
N LEU A 124 23.52 6.44 12.67
CA LEU A 124 22.88 5.34 11.96
C LEU A 124 22.60 5.62 10.48
N GLU A 125 22.75 6.87 10.02
CA GLU A 125 22.46 7.28 8.64
C GLU A 125 23.08 6.36 7.57
N PRO A 126 24.36 5.92 7.66
CA PRO A 126 24.97 5.07 6.64
C PRO A 126 24.34 3.68 6.49
N TYR A 127 23.51 3.26 7.44
CA TYR A 127 22.85 1.94 7.41
C TYR A 127 21.47 1.97 6.74
N PHE A 128 20.93 3.16 6.43
CA PHE A 128 19.60 3.29 5.82
C PHE A 128 19.74 3.25 4.29
N VAL A 129 19.16 2.22 3.68
CA VAL A 129 19.15 2.06 2.20
C VAL A 129 17.96 2.79 1.55
N THR A 130 16.88 3.00 2.31
CA THR A 130 15.66 3.68 1.86
C THR A 130 15.70 5.15 2.24
N GLY A 131 14.99 6.00 1.48
CA GLY A 131 14.90 7.42 1.79
C GLY A 131 14.34 7.71 3.18
N HIS A 132 14.74 8.86 3.71
CA HIS A 132 14.34 9.40 5.02
C HIS A 132 13.90 10.87 4.90
N HIS A 133 13.55 11.30 3.68
CA HIS A 133 13.01 12.61 3.37
C HIS A 133 11.74 12.48 2.52
N ASP A 134 10.87 13.48 2.60
CA ASP A 134 9.56 13.50 1.92
C ASP A 134 9.62 13.99 0.47
N ASP A 135 10.80 14.37 -0.01
CA ASP A 135 11.01 14.85 -1.36
C ASP A 135 10.91 13.72 -2.39
N GLU A 136 10.73 14.08 -3.66
CA GLU A 136 10.61 13.10 -4.74
C GLU A 136 11.80 12.15 -4.79
N ALA A 137 13.02 12.64 -4.48
CA ALA A 137 14.22 11.83 -4.39
C ALA A 137 14.15 10.81 -3.24
N GLY A 138 13.74 11.23 -2.03
CA GLY A 138 13.57 10.35 -0.88
C GLY A 138 12.49 9.28 -1.08
N ILE A 139 11.40 9.62 -1.78
CA ILE A 139 10.37 8.65 -2.16
C ILE A 139 10.95 7.69 -3.22
N ALA A 140 11.59 8.22 -4.26
CA ALA A 140 12.17 7.42 -5.35
C ALA A 140 13.20 6.41 -4.83
N LEU A 141 14.04 6.76 -3.86
CA LEU A 141 14.99 5.85 -3.22
C LEU A 141 14.35 4.60 -2.59
N THR A 142 13.06 4.65 -2.26
CA THR A 142 12.34 3.47 -1.74
C THR A 142 11.86 2.53 -2.87
N TYR A 143 11.67 3.06 -4.08
CA TYR A 143 11.15 2.31 -5.23
C TYR A 143 12.22 1.97 -6.28
N VAL A 144 13.31 2.72 -6.32
CA VAL A 144 14.37 2.62 -7.30
C VAL A 144 15.61 2.06 -6.61
N THR A 145 16.18 1.00 -7.18
CA THR A 145 17.52 0.54 -6.78
C THR A 145 18.53 1.65 -7.04
N PRO A 146 19.39 2.00 -6.06
CA PRO A 146 20.52 2.87 -6.32
C PRO A 146 21.38 2.21 -7.41
N ASP A 147 21.43 2.82 -8.59
CA ASP A 147 22.27 2.48 -9.75
C ASP A 147 22.16 1.04 -10.32
N ALA A 148 21.22 0.85 -11.25
CA ALA A 148 21.26 -0.21 -12.29
C ALA A 148 21.21 0.41 -13.70
#